data_AF-A0A9N9LZN4-F1
#
_entry.id   AF-A0A9N9LZN4-F1
#
_cell.length_a   1.000
_cell.length_b   1.000
_cell.length_c   1.000
_cell.angle_alpha   90.00
_cell.angle_beta   90.00
_cell.angle_gamma   90.00
#
_symmetry.space_group_name_H-M   'P 1'
#
loop_
_entity.id
_entity.type
_entity.pdbx_description
1 polymer ?
#
loop_
_entity_poly.entity_id
_entity_poly.type
_entity_poly.pdbx_seq_one_letter_code
_entity_poly.pdbx_strand_id
1 'polypeptide(L)'
;MNGPMSRLGDRQQNEMDAQTMDAQTMAAVKAMQTVMESCPGKTVMSGVMGFALGGAFGLFMASMSYDTPLHGTGASAAITSLPLRQQLKQGFKDMGSRSFSSAKNFGKVGAIFSGTECCIEGYRAKNDLANGVMAGCITGGVLAAPAGPQAAAVGCLGFAAFSAAIDSYMRQPNDGD
;
A
#
# COMPACT_ATOMS: atom_id res chain seq x y z
N MET A 1 63.34 -1.41 10.32
CA MET A 1 62.73 -1.30 11.67
C MET A 1 61.40 -0.58 11.52
N ASN A 2 60.27 -1.31 11.49
CA ASN A 2 58.93 -0.73 11.57
C ASN A 2 58.23 -1.42 12.74
N GLY A 3 57.90 -0.66 13.77
CA GLY A 3 57.49 -1.19 15.08
C GLY A 3 56.04 -1.66 15.15
N PRO A 4 55.66 -2.42 16.19
CA PRO A 4 54.28 -2.88 16.40
C PRO A 4 53.28 -1.74 16.68
N MET A 5 53.73 -0.50 16.85
CA MET A 5 52.89 0.65 17.19
C MET A 5 51.93 1.07 16.06
N SER A 6 52.26 0.82 14.79
CA SER A 6 51.38 1.15 13.66
C SER A 6 50.05 0.36 13.68
N ARG A 7 50.09 -0.91 14.12
CA ARG A 7 48.91 -1.80 14.15
C ARG A 7 47.85 -1.44 15.19
N LEU A 8 48.17 -0.56 16.15
CA LEU A 8 47.20 -0.05 17.12
C LEU A 8 46.38 1.08 16.52
N GLY A 9 47.00 1.95 15.70
CA GLY A 9 46.30 2.96 14.91
C GLY A 9 45.28 2.34 13.96
N ASP A 10 45.70 1.35 13.16
CA ASP A 10 44.81 0.66 12.19
C ASP A 10 43.61 -0.07 12.84
N ARG A 11 43.74 -0.48 14.13
CA ARG A 11 42.62 -1.06 14.89
C ARG A 11 41.67 0.01 15.44
N GLN A 12 42.20 1.05 16.07
CA GLN A 12 41.36 2.18 16.51
C GLN A 12 40.65 2.87 15.34
N GLN A 13 41.29 2.95 14.17
CA GLN A 13 40.68 3.46 12.94
C GLN A 13 39.51 2.56 12.51
N ASN A 14 39.72 1.24 12.39
CA ASN A 14 38.65 0.29 12.05
C ASN A 14 37.49 0.27 13.04
N GLU A 15 37.73 0.39 14.35
CA GLU A 15 36.66 0.45 15.35
C GLU A 15 35.87 1.77 15.27
N MET A 16 36.54 2.89 14.96
CA MET A 16 35.90 4.19 14.74
C MET A 16 35.13 4.24 13.41
N ASP A 17 35.65 3.61 12.36
CA ASP A 17 34.98 3.45 11.06
C ASP A 17 33.75 2.51 11.18
N ALA A 18 33.84 1.45 11.98
CA ALA A 18 32.72 0.55 12.27
C ALA A 18 31.65 1.16 13.18
N GLN A 19 32.01 2.12 14.05
CA GLN A 19 31.06 2.95 14.83
C GLN A 19 30.57 4.21 14.11
N THR A 20 31.19 4.63 13.00
CA THR A 20 30.63 5.67 12.12
C THR A 20 29.77 5.08 11.02
N MET A 21 30.07 3.89 10.53
CA MET A 21 29.01 2.93 10.23
C MET A 21 28.17 2.72 11.49
N ASP A 22 26.88 2.52 11.32
CA ASP A 22 25.87 2.33 12.37
C ASP A 22 25.70 3.43 13.42
N ALA A 23 26.57 4.44 13.56
CA ALA A 23 26.14 5.79 13.95
C ALA A 23 25.56 6.55 12.75
N GLN A 24 26.20 6.52 11.57
CA GLN A 24 25.60 7.03 10.33
C GLN A 24 24.44 6.15 9.88
N THR A 25 24.52 4.81 10.00
CA THR A 25 23.36 3.97 9.65
C THR A 25 22.24 4.05 10.69
N MET A 26 22.51 4.24 12.00
CA MET A 26 21.44 4.59 12.97
C MET A 26 20.88 5.99 12.74
N ALA A 27 21.70 6.99 12.38
CA ALA A 27 21.23 8.32 12.02
C ALA A 27 20.39 8.30 10.73
N ALA A 28 20.80 7.49 9.74
CA ALA A 28 20.05 7.27 8.50
C ALA A 28 18.75 6.49 8.74
N VAL A 29 18.77 5.44 9.57
CA VAL A 29 17.58 4.69 10.00
C VAL A 29 16.64 5.61 10.78
N LYS A 30 17.14 6.45 11.69
CA LYS A 30 16.33 7.42 12.44
C LYS A 30 15.75 8.51 11.55
N ALA A 31 16.51 8.99 10.56
CA ALA A 31 16.00 9.89 9.53
C ALA A 31 14.92 9.21 8.67
N MET A 32 15.13 7.96 8.25
CA MET A 32 14.13 7.17 7.52
C MET A 32 12.89 6.90 8.37
N GLN A 33 13.01 6.54 9.65
CA GLN A 33 11.89 6.40 10.58
C GLN A 33 11.12 7.72 10.69
N THR A 34 11.81 8.86 10.87
CA THR A 34 11.16 10.18 10.93
C THR A 34 10.38 10.50 9.64
N VAL A 35 10.89 10.08 8.47
CA VAL A 35 10.19 10.22 7.19
C VAL A 35 9.02 9.22 7.07
N MET A 36 9.18 7.97 7.50
CA MET A 36 8.15 6.93 7.41
C MET A 36 6.99 7.15 8.40
N GLU A 37 7.25 7.74 9.56
CA GLU A 37 6.21 8.13 10.52
C GLU A 37 5.50 9.45 10.14
N SER A 38 6.10 10.27 9.27
CA SER A 38 5.45 11.49 8.77
C SER A 38 4.18 11.15 7.98
N CYS A 39 3.13 11.97 8.09
CA CYS A 39 1.89 11.74 7.34
C CYS A 39 2.08 11.64 5.81
N PRO A 40 2.95 12.45 5.16
CA PRO A 40 3.30 12.24 3.76
C PRO A 40 3.96 10.88 3.50
N GLY A 41 4.86 10.43 4.38
CA GLY A 41 5.51 9.11 4.31
C GLY A 41 4.51 7.96 4.43
N LYS A 42 3.70 7.94 5.51
CA LYS A 42 2.61 6.97 5.70
C LYS A 42 1.68 6.93 4.48
N THR A 43 1.27 8.09 3.96
CA THR A 43 0.38 8.22 2.78
C THR A 43 1.00 7.65 1.51
N VAL A 44 2.26 7.98 1.22
CA VAL A 44 2.94 7.47 0.01
C VAL A 44 3.20 5.97 0.13
N MET A 45 3.66 5.49 1.28
CA MET A 45 3.95 4.08 1.51
C MET A 45 2.68 3.21 1.40
N SER A 46 1.60 3.58 2.08
CA SER A 46 0.31 2.90 1.98
C SER A 46 -0.30 2.97 0.57
N GLY A 47 -0.15 4.11 -0.12
CA GLY A 47 -0.56 4.26 -1.52
C GLY A 47 0.20 3.34 -2.47
N VAL A 48 1.52 3.18 -2.30
CA VAL A 48 2.36 2.27 -3.09
C VAL A 48 2.02 0.81 -2.78
N MET A 49 1.86 0.44 -1.50
CA MET A 49 1.47 -0.92 -1.11
C MET A 49 0.07 -1.29 -1.64
N GLY A 50 -0.90 -0.38 -1.53
CA GLY A 50 -2.23 -0.53 -2.11
C GLY A 50 -2.18 -0.65 -3.64
N PHE A 51 -1.34 0.15 -4.32
CA PHE A 51 -1.15 0.05 -5.76
C PHE A 51 -0.57 -1.30 -6.18
N ALA A 52 0.46 -1.80 -5.48
CA ALA A 52 1.06 -3.11 -5.77
C ALA A 52 0.05 -4.25 -5.57
N LEU A 53 -0.67 -4.27 -4.45
CA LEU A 53 -1.69 -5.28 -4.14
C LEU A 53 -2.86 -5.22 -5.13
N GLY A 54 -3.36 -4.02 -5.46
CA GLY A 54 -4.41 -3.83 -6.45
C GLY A 54 -3.99 -4.19 -7.88
N GLY A 55 -2.72 -4.02 -8.22
CA GLY A 55 -2.15 -4.44 -9.50
C GLY A 55 -2.11 -5.96 -9.64
N ALA A 56 -1.60 -6.66 -8.62
CA ALA A 56 -1.59 -8.12 -8.54
C ALA A 56 -3.01 -8.70 -8.57
N PHE A 57 -3.91 -8.18 -7.73
CA PHE A 57 -5.32 -8.60 -7.68
C PHE A 57 -6.04 -8.33 -9.02
N GLY A 58 -5.81 -7.16 -9.63
CA GLY A 58 -6.40 -6.80 -10.92
C GLY A 58 -5.88 -7.65 -12.09
N LEU A 59 -4.61 -8.06 -12.05
CA LEU A 59 -4.05 -8.99 -13.05
C LEU A 59 -4.64 -10.40 -12.90
N PHE A 60 -4.79 -10.88 -11.66
CA PHE A 60 -5.40 -12.17 -11.32
C PHE A 60 -6.88 -12.23 -11.75
N MET A 61 -7.67 -11.20 -11.42
CA MET A 61 -9.05 -11.07 -11.90
C MET A 61 -9.14 -10.98 -13.43
N ALA A 62 -8.20 -10.28 -14.07
CA ALA A 62 -8.13 -10.25 -15.53
C ALA A 62 -7.86 -11.65 -16.11
N SER A 63 -6.91 -12.43 -15.58
CA SER A 63 -6.65 -13.80 -16.05
C SER A 63 -7.87 -14.71 -15.89
N MET A 64 -8.58 -14.68 -14.76
CA MET A 64 -9.81 -15.46 -14.57
C MET A 64 -10.90 -15.08 -15.59
N SER A 65 -11.00 -13.80 -15.97
CA SER A 65 -11.96 -13.35 -16.98
C SER A 65 -11.59 -13.76 -18.43
N TYR A 66 -10.33 -14.12 -18.68
CA TYR A 66 -9.87 -14.62 -19.99
C TYR A 66 -10.07 -16.13 -20.17
N ASP A 67 -10.15 -16.90 -19.08
CA ASP A 67 -10.37 -18.35 -19.09
C ASP A 67 -11.84 -18.77 -19.37
N THR A 68 -12.77 -17.80 -19.46
CA THR A 68 -14.21 -18.06 -19.68
C THR A 68 -14.66 -17.67 -21.11
N PRO A 69 -14.43 -18.50 -22.14
CA PRO A 69 -14.71 -18.14 -23.53
C PRO A 69 -16.20 -18.09 -23.89
N LEU A 70 -17.12 -18.52 -23.02
CA LEU A 70 -18.54 -18.72 -23.37
C LEU A 70 -19.51 -17.68 -22.79
N HIS A 71 -19.14 -16.93 -21.76
CA HIS A 71 -20.03 -15.99 -21.05
C HIS A 71 -19.41 -14.60 -20.80
N GLY A 72 -18.28 -14.28 -21.45
CA GLY A 72 -17.60 -12.99 -21.34
C GLY A 72 -18.06 -11.98 -22.41
N THR A 73 -18.59 -10.84 -21.96
CA THR A 73 -19.03 -9.68 -22.76
C THR A 73 -18.15 -9.37 -24.00
N GLY A 74 -18.70 -9.53 -25.20
CA GLY A 74 -18.33 -8.87 -26.50
C GLY A 74 -16.87 -8.86 -26.99
N ALA A 75 -15.94 -8.39 -26.16
CA ALA A 75 -14.51 -8.25 -26.48
C ALA A 75 -13.81 -9.58 -26.78
N SER A 76 -14.18 -10.66 -26.08
CA SER A 76 -13.56 -11.98 -26.28
C SER A 76 -13.86 -12.56 -27.67
N ALA A 77 -15.11 -12.42 -28.15
CA ALA A 77 -15.53 -12.86 -29.48
C ALA A 77 -14.93 -12.01 -30.61
N ALA A 78 -14.72 -10.72 -30.37
CA ALA A 78 -14.08 -9.82 -31.33
C ALA A 78 -12.58 -10.09 -31.53
N ILE A 79 -11.92 -10.75 -30.56
CA ILE A 79 -10.48 -11.03 -30.62
C ILE A 79 -10.18 -12.30 -31.44
N THR A 80 -10.99 -13.36 -31.34
CA THR A 80 -10.73 -14.67 -31.98
C THR A 80 -10.51 -14.62 -33.50
N SER A 81 -11.05 -13.60 -34.19
CA SER A 81 -10.94 -13.44 -35.65
C SER A 81 -9.67 -12.72 -36.13
N LEU A 82 -8.85 -12.15 -35.24
CA LEU A 82 -7.60 -11.47 -35.60
C LEU A 82 -6.39 -12.44 -35.62
N PRO A 83 -5.28 -12.13 -36.31
CA PRO A 83 -4.06 -12.93 -36.22
C PRO A 83 -3.54 -13.01 -34.78
N LEU A 84 -3.05 -14.19 -34.34
CA LEU A 84 -2.66 -14.47 -32.95
C LEU A 84 -1.74 -13.41 -32.30
N ARG A 85 -0.81 -12.83 -33.07
CA ARG A 85 0.07 -11.74 -32.56
C ARG A 85 -0.72 -10.50 -32.13
N GLN A 86 -1.81 -10.19 -32.82
CA GLN A 86 -2.67 -9.05 -32.54
C GLN A 86 -3.69 -9.37 -31.45
N GLN A 87 -4.15 -10.64 -31.36
CA GLN A 87 -4.92 -11.13 -30.22
C GLN A 87 -4.14 -10.99 -28.91
N LEU A 88 -2.91 -11.52 -28.87
CA LEU A 88 -2.04 -11.42 -27.70
C LEU A 88 -1.73 -9.96 -27.35
N LYS A 89 -1.37 -9.12 -28.35
CA LYS A 89 -1.09 -7.70 -28.13
C LYS A 89 -2.30 -6.94 -27.55
N GLN A 90 -3.51 -7.24 -28.01
CA GLN A 90 -4.73 -6.63 -27.50
C GLN A 90 -5.11 -7.19 -26.12
N GLY A 91 -4.93 -8.49 -25.89
CA GLY A 91 -5.15 -9.15 -24.60
C GLY A 91 -4.25 -8.61 -23.49
N PHE A 92 -2.94 -8.55 -23.73
CA PHE A 92 -1.99 -7.92 -22.78
C PHE A 92 -2.33 -6.44 -22.53
N LYS A 93 -2.81 -5.71 -23.54
CA LYS A 93 -3.23 -4.31 -23.37
C LYS A 93 -4.49 -4.18 -22.50
N ASP A 94 -5.47 -5.05 -22.66
CA ASP A 94 -6.69 -5.05 -21.84
C ASP A 94 -6.41 -5.53 -20.40
N MET A 95 -5.71 -6.66 -20.24
CA MET A 95 -5.26 -7.15 -18.92
C MET A 95 -4.45 -6.10 -18.16
N GLY A 96 -3.49 -5.45 -18.83
CA GLY A 96 -2.70 -4.36 -18.25
C GLY A 96 -3.54 -3.13 -17.88
N SER A 97 -4.50 -2.74 -18.74
CA SER A 97 -5.43 -1.63 -18.47
C SER A 97 -6.30 -1.90 -17.24
N ARG A 98 -6.87 -3.12 -17.13
CA ARG A 98 -7.70 -3.56 -16.00
C ARG A 98 -6.88 -3.62 -14.71
N SER A 99 -5.70 -4.25 -14.74
CA SER A 99 -4.76 -4.30 -13.62
C SER A 99 -4.36 -2.90 -13.14
N PHE A 100 -4.04 -1.98 -14.05
CA PHE A 100 -3.67 -0.61 -13.73
C PHE A 100 -4.83 0.21 -13.15
N SER A 101 -6.07 -0.03 -13.62
CA SER A 101 -7.28 0.57 -13.04
C SER A 101 -7.49 0.11 -11.60
N SER A 102 -7.37 -1.20 -11.35
CA SER A 102 -7.43 -1.79 -10.01
C SER A 102 -6.34 -1.23 -9.09
N ALA A 103 -5.08 -1.22 -9.55
CA ALA A 103 -3.94 -0.65 -8.83
C ALA A 103 -4.19 0.82 -8.43
N LYS A 104 -4.72 1.65 -9.33
CA LYS A 104 -5.10 3.03 -9.02
C LYS A 104 -6.16 3.13 -7.94
N ASN A 105 -7.18 2.26 -7.96
CA ASN A 105 -8.26 2.32 -6.98
C ASN A 105 -7.80 1.89 -5.59
N PHE A 106 -7.06 0.77 -5.47
CA PHE A 106 -6.51 0.34 -4.19
C PHE A 106 -5.42 1.30 -3.66
N GLY A 107 -4.59 1.88 -4.54
CA GLY A 107 -3.63 2.92 -4.16
C GLY A 107 -4.30 4.19 -3.63
N LYS A 108 -5.41 4.64 -4.25
CA LYS A 108 -6.23 5.75 -3.72
C LYS A 108 -6.83 5.42 -2.35
N VAL A 109 -7.39 4.21 -2.18
CA VAL A 109 -7.95 3.77 -0.90
C VAL A 109 -6.88 3.81 0.20
N GLY A 110 -5.72 3.18 -0.03
CA GLY A 110 -4.62 3.15 0.94
C GLY A 110 -4.11 4.54 1.32
N ALA A 111 -3.85 5.38 0.32
CA ALA A 111 -3.36 6.74 0.53
C ALA A 111 -4.37 7.62 1.30
N ILE A 112 -5.66 7.61 0.93
CA ILE A 112 -6.68 8.41 1.62
C ILE A 112 -6.89 7.88 3.04
N PHE A 113 -6.93 6.56 3.25
CA PHE A 113 -7.09 5.97 4.57
C PHE A 113 -5.96 6.36 5.52
N SER A 114 -4.71 6.06 5.15
CA SER A 114 -3.55 6.33 6.01
C SER A 114 -3.25 7.82 6.17
N GLY A 115 -3.49 8.63 5.13
CA GLY A 115 -3.39 10.08 5.22
C GLY A 115 -4.44 10.70 6.15
N THR A 116 -5.68 10.19 6.11
CA THR A 116 -6.77 10.64 7.00
C THR A 116 -6.52 10.19 8.44
N GLU A 117 -6.11 8.94 8.65
CA GLU A 117 -5.70 8.43 9.96
C GLU A 117 -4.62 9.32 10.57
N CYS A 118 -3.50 9.54 9.86
CA CYS A 118 -2.40 10.35 10.38
C CYS A 118 -2.78 11.81 10.67
N CYS A 119 -3.67 12.40 9.87
CA CYS A 119 -4.24 13.72 10.19
C CYS A 119 -5.08 13.71 11.47
N ILE A 120 -5.85 12.65 11.72
CA ILE A 120 -6.65 12.48 12.94
C ILE A 120 -5.74 12.21 14.15
N GLU A 121 -4.71 11.36 14.01
CA GLU A 121 -3.69 11.11 15.03
C GLU A 121 -2.99 12.42 15.44
N GLY A 122 -2.51 13.20 14.46
CA GLY A 122 -1.84 14.48 14.68
C GLY A 122 -2.72 15.53 15.36
N TYR A 123 -4.05 15.48 15.15
CA TYR A 123 -5.00 16.36 15.82
C TYR A 123 -5.42 15.88 17.22
N ARG A 124 -5.58 14.57 17.42
CA ARG A 124 -6.10 13.98 18.68
C ARG A 124 -5.02 13.51 19.65
N ALA A 125 -3.76 13.39 19.21
CA ALA A 125 -2.62 12.88 19.96
C ALA A 125 -2.85 11.49 20.61
N LYS A 126 -3.63 10.63 19.96
CA LYS A 126 -3.94 9.25 20.37
C LYS A 126 -4.08 8.35 19.14
N ASN A 127 -3.75 7.06 19.26
CA ASN A 127 -4.11 6.01 18.29
C ASN A 127 -5.09 5.03 18.95
N ASP A 128 -6.38 5.20 18.68
CA ASP A 128 -7.47 4.38 19.22
C ASP A 128 -8.32 3.81 18.07
N LEU A 129 -9.08 2.75 18.33
CA LEU A 129 -10.09 2.16 17.42
C LEU A 129 -10.99 3.20 16.72
N ALA A 130 -11.36 4.27 17.44
CA ALA A 130 -12.18 5.35 16.90
C ALA A 130 -11.52 6.10 15.73
N ASN A 131 -10.19 6.18 15.69
CA ASN A 131 -9.48 6.84 14.59
C ASN A 131 -9.56 6.01 13.30
N GLY A 132 -9.33 4.70 13.39
CA GLY A 132 -9.47 3.78 12.24
C GLY A 132 -10.89 3.80 11.68
N VAL A 133 -11.91 3.79 12.55
CA VAL A 133 -13.32 3.90 12.15
C VAL A 133 -13.65 5.25 11.50
N MET A 134 -13.16 6.36 12.05
CA MET A 134 -13.34 7.70 11.46
C MET A 134 -12.63 7.84 10.11
N ALA A 135 -11.37 7.40 10.02
CA ALA A 135 -10.59 7.40 8.78
C ALA A 135 -11.25 6.51 7.72
N GLY A 136 -11.78 5.35 8.11
CA GLY A 136 -12.59 4.47 7.28
C GLY A 136 -13.83 5.18 6.74
N CYS A 137 -14.67 5.75 7.62
CA CYS A 137 -15.86 6.50 7.20
C CYS A 137 -15.53 7.62 6.21
N ILE A 138 -14.53 8.45 6.51
CA ILE A 138 -14.12 9.57 5.64
C ILE A 138 -13.62 9.04 4.30
N THR A 139 -12.79 7.99 4.29
CA THR A 139 -12.26 7.39 3.05
C THR A 139 -13.38 6.83 2.17
N GLY A 140 -14.26 6.00 2.74
CA GLY A 140 -15.39 5.43 2.01
C GLY A 140 -16.38 6.50 1.53
N GLY A 141 -16.65 7.51 2.35
CA GLY A 141 -17.51 8.64 2.02
C GLY A 141 -16.95 9.50 0.88
N VAL A 142 -15.67 9.88 0.94
CA VAL A 142 -15.00 10.68 -0.10
C VAL A 142 -14.89 9.91 -1.42
N LEU A 143 -14.58 8.62 -1.39
CA LEU A 143 -14.48 7.79 -2.60
C LEU A 143 -15.84 7.57 -3.27
N ALA A 144 -16.92 7.45 -2.49
CA ALA A 144 -18.27 7.26 -3.02
C ALA A 144 -19.05 8.57 -3.27
N ALA A 145 -18.56 9.73 -2.80
CA ALA A 145 -19.20 11.04 -3.01
C ALA A 145 -19.54 11.37 -4.48
N PRO A 146 -18.73 11.04 -5.50
CA PRO A 146 -19.10 11.26 -6.91
C PRO A 146 -20.32 10.47 -7.39
N ALA A 147 -20.70 9.40 -6.67
CA ALA A 147 -21.91 8.61 -6.94
C ALA A 147 -23.14 9.10 -6.15
N GLY A 148 -23.03 10.24 -5.44
CA GLY A 148 -24.12 10.89 -4.73
C GLY A 148 -24.16 10.63 -3.21
N PRO A 149 -25.02 11.34 -2.47
CA PRO A 149 -25.00 11.35 -1.01
C PRO A 149 -25.39 9.99 -0.38
N GLN A 150 -26.28 9.22 -1.02
CA GLN A 150 -26.62 7.88 -0.56
C GLN A 150 -25.44 6.91 -0.70
N ALA A 151 -24.70 6.99 -1.81
CA ALA A 151 -23.48 6.21 -2.01
C ALA A 151 -22.39 6.62 -1.01
N ALA A 152 -22.22 7.91 -0.73
CA ALA A 152 -21.32 8.41 0.30
C ALA A 152 -21.67 7.88 1.71
N ALA A 153 -22.94 7.85 2.09
CA ALA A 153 -23.39 7.32 3.37
C ALA A 153 -23.12 5.81 3.49
N VAL A 154 -23.48 5.02 2.46
CA VAL A 154 -23.20 3.57 2.42
C VAL A 154 -21.69 3.30 2.40
N GLY A 155 -20.92 4.08 1.65
CA GLY A 155 -19.46 4.01 1.59
C GLY A 155 -18.81 4.29 2.96
N CYS A 156 -19.24 5.34 3.65
CA CYS A 156 -18.79 5.62 5.02
C CYS A 156 -19.10 4.44 5.95
N LEU A 157 -20.35 3.97 6.00
CA LEU A 157 -20.74 2.88 6.90
C LEU A 157 -19.99 1.58 6.61
N GLY A 158 -19.82 1.22 5.34
CA GLY A 158 -19.09 0.01 4.93
C GLY A 158 -17.60 0.06 5.30
N PHE A 159 -16.92 1.16 4.99
CA PHE A 159 -15.50 1.31 5.34
C PHE A 159 -15.30 1.48 6.85
N ALA A 160 -16.18 2.19 7.55
CA ALA A 160 -16.14 2.31 9.01
C ALA A 160 -16.28 0.94 9.71
N ALA A 161 -17.23 0.11 9.27
CA ALA A 161 -17.42 -1.24 9.79
C ALA A 161 -16.23 -2.16 9.45
N PHE A 162 -15.68 -2.07 8.24
CA PHE A 162 -14.49 -2.83 7.85
C PHE A 162 -13.27 -2.43 8.69
N SER A 163 -13.01 -1.13 8.85
CA SER A 163 -11.94 -0.64 9.72
C SER A 163 -12.14 -1.06 11.18
N ALA A 164 -13.37 -1.02 11.71
CA ALA A 164 -13.66 -1.53 13.06
C ALA A 164 -13.32 -3.02 13.21
N ALA A 165 -13.66 -3.84 12.20
CA ALA A 165 -13.40 -5.27 12.21
C ALA A 165 -11.90 -5.58 12.12
N ILE A 166 -11.16 -4.89 11.25
CA ILE A 166 -9.70 -5.07 11.12
C ILE A 166 -8.96 -4.56 12.37
N ASP A 167 -9.30 -3.38 12.89
CA ASP A 167 -8.66 -2.84 14.10
C ASP A 167 -8.97 -3.66 15.36
N SER A 168 -10.16 -4.27 15.45
CA SER A 168 -10.49 -5.18 16.57
C SER A 168 -9.88 -6.57 16.40
N TYR A 169 -9.66 -7.03 15.17
CA TYR A 169 -8.88 -8.25 14.91
C TYR A 169 -7.40 -8.06 15.28
N MET A 170 -6.76 -6.97 14.83
CA MET A 170 -5.35 -6.68 15.13
C MET A 170 -5.08 -6.34 16.61
N ARG A 171 -6.11 -5.96 17.38
CA ARG A 171 -6.01 -5.67 18.83
C ARG A 171 -6.44 -6.83 19.73
N GLN A 172 -6.87 -7.97 19.19
CA GLN A 172 -7.11 -9.17 20.00
C GLN A 172 -5.77 -9.71 20.52
N PRO A 173 -5.65 -10.03 21.82
CA PRO A 173 -4.49 -10.76 22.32
C PRO A 173 -4.46 -12.16 21.69
N ASN A 174 -3.27 -12.67 21.40
CA ASN A 174 -3.12 -14.07 21.01
C ASN A 174 -3.24 -14.92 22.29
N ASP A 175 -4.41 -15.51 22.51
CA ASP A 175 -4.64 -16.47 23.60
C ASP A 175 -3.95 -17.82 23.29
N GLY A 176 -2.60 -17.84 23.29
CA GLY A 176 -1.83 -18.93 22.68
C GLY A 176 -0.37 -19.13 23.11
N ASP A 177 0.09 -18.49 24.20
CA ASP A 177 1.35 -18.82 24.91
C ASP A 177 1.07 -19.06 26.42
#